data_AF-A0A392U2C8-F1
#
_entry.id   AF-A0A392U2C8-F1
#
_cell.length_a   1.000
_cell.length_b   1.000
_cell.length_c   1.000
_cell.angle_alpha   90.00
_cell.angle_beta   90.00
_cell.angle_gamma   90.00
#
_symmetry.space_group_name_H-M   'P 1'
#
loop_
_entity.id
_entity.type
_entity.pdbx_description
1 polymer ?
#
loop_
_entity_poly.entity_id
_entity_poly.type
_entity_poly.pdbx_seq_one_letter_code
_entity_poly.pdbx_strand_id
1 'polypeptide(L)'
;MLKLTNPFLENIKECQKTDMKLMEKLVLIQEGKETNIKVDESGVMRFQGRVCVPDVPELKKMIMDEGHRSGLSIHPGVTKM
;
A
#
# COMPACT_ATOMS: atom_id res chain seq x y z
N MET A 1 5.02 13.22 7.19
CA MET A 1 4.93 11.75 6.98
C MET A 1 3.46 11.41 6.92
N LEU A 2 2.99 10.82 5.81
CA LEU A 2 1.62 10.29 5.71
C LEU A 2 1.39 9.37 6.92
N LYS A 3 0.48 9.77 7.80
CA LYS A 3 0.06 8.91 8.91
C LYS A 3 -0.99 8.00 8.32
N LEU A 4 -0.55 6.86 7.80
CA LEU A 4 -1.46 5.77 7.43
C LEU A 4 -2.20 5.41 8.72
N THR A 5 -3.44 5.88 8.84
CA THR A 5 -4.26 5.59 10.01
C THR A 5 -4.58 4.09 10.00
N ASN A 6 -4.80 3.52 11.19
CA ASN A 6 -5.10 2.09 11.33
C ASN A 6 -6.22 1.60 10.36
N PRO A 7 -7.33 2.35 10.14
CA PRO A 7 -8.37 1.94 9.18
C PRO A 7 -7.90 1.87 7.73
N PHE A 8 -6.97 2.73 7.33
CA PHE A 8 -6.47 2.76 5.94
C PHE A 8 -5.59 1.55 5.62
N LEU A 9 -4.74 1.15 6.57
CA LEU A 9 -3.93 -0.06 6.42
C LEU A 9 -4.78 -1.33 6.40
N GLU A 10 -5.85 -1.40 7.20
CA GLU A 10 -6.79 -2.52 7.15
C GLU A 10 -7.49 -2.61 5.79
N ASN A 11 -7.93 -1.49 5.21
CA ASN A 11 -8.50 -1.49 3.85
C ASN A 11 -7.50 -2.01 2.80
N ILE A 12 -6.24 -1.57 2.84
CA ILE A 12 -5.22 -2.09 1.94
C ILE A 12 -5.05 -3.59 2.13
N LYS A 13 -4.94 -4.06 3.37
CA LYS A 13 -4.75 -5.47 3.71
C LYS A 13 -5.87 -6.35 3.18
N GLU A 14 -7.13 -5.93 3.32
CA GLU A 14 -8.26 -6.66 2.76
C GLU A 14 -8.19 -6.71 1.22
N CYS A 15 -7.88 -5.58 0.57
CA CYS A 15 -7.69 -5.57 -0.87
C CYS A 15 -6.50 -6.44 -1.33
N GLN A 16 -5.41 -6.52 -0.55
CA GLN A 16 -4.25 -7.35 -0.86
C GLN A 16 -4.62 -8.84 -0.92
N LYS A 17 -5.52 -9.30 -0.04
CA LYS A 17 -6.01 -10.69 -0.04
C LYS A 17 -6.83 -11.04 -1.27
N THR A 18 -7.49 -10.04 -1.86
CA THR A 18 -8.31 -10.19 -3.08
C THR A 18 -7.53 -9.97 -4.37
N ASP A 19 -6.32 -9.41 -4.30
CA ASP A 19 -5.48 -9.15 -5.46
C ASP A 19 -4.75 -10.42 -5.90
N MET A 20 -5.12 -10.95 -7.06
CA MET A 20 -4.59 -12.21 -7.59
C MET A 20 -3.06 -12.19 -7.76
N LYS A 21 -2.49 -11.06 -8.18
CA LYS A 21 -1.03 -10.93 -8.39
C LYS A 21 -0.28 -10.93 -7.07
N LEU A 22 -0.84 -10.32 -6.03
CA LEU A 22 -0.26 -10.35 -4.69
C LEU A 22 -0.42 -11.73 -4.05
N MET A 23 -1.52 -12.43 -4.29
CA MET A 23 -1.70 -13.81 -3.84
C MET A 23 -0.71 -14.78 -4.51
N GLU A 24 -0.47 -14.64 -5.81
CA GLU A 24 0.58 -15.40 -6.51
C GLU A 24 1.97 -15.14 -5.90
N LYS A 25 2.27 -13.87 -5.61
CA LYS A 25 3.52 -13.50 -4.92
C LYS A 25 3.59 -14.08 -3.51
N LEU A 26 2.47 -14.14 -2.78
CA LEU A 26 2.42 -14.76 -1.45
C LEU A 26 2.80 -16.25 -1.51
N VAL A 27 2.33 -16.98 -2.52
CA VAL A 27 2.73 -18.37 -2.76
C VAL A 27 4.23 -18.47 -3.06
N LEU A 28 4.76 -17.59 -3.91
CA LEU A 28 6.20 -17.57 -4.21
C LEU A 28 7.08 -17.26 -2.98
N ILE A 29 6.58 -16.43 -2.05
CA ILE A 29 7.25 -16.17 -0.76
C ILE A 29 7.24 -17.44 0.09
N GLN A 30 6.11 -18.15 0.17
CA GLN A 30 5.99 -19.41 0.91
C GLN A 30 6.90 -20.50 0.36
N GLU A 31 7.11 -20.53 -0.96
CA GLU A 31 8.06 -21.41 -1.63
C GLU A 31 9.53 -20.95 -1.50
N GLY A 32 9.79 -19.80 -0.87
CA GLY A 32 11.14 -19.23 -0.72
C GLY A 32 11.75 -18.66 -2.00
N LYS A 33 10.96 -18.47 -3.06
CA LYS A 33 11.41 -17.96 -4.37
C LYS A 33 11.43 -16.44 -4.45
N GLU A 34 10.63 -15.74 -3.64
CA GLU A 34 10.57 -14.28 -3.60
C GLU A 34 11.00 -13.77 -2.22
N THR A 35 12.06 -12.96 -2.15
CA THR A 35 12.66 -12.49 -0.89
C THR A 35 12.49 -10.99 -0.64
N ASN A 36 12.12 -10.23 -1.68
CA ASN A 36 11.96 -8.78 -1.59
C ASN A 36 10.64 -8.36 -0.96
N ILE A 37 9.66 -9.27 -0.96
CA ILE A 37 8.34 -9.07 -0.39
C ILE A 37 8.25 -9.78 0.95
N LYS A 38 7.73 -9.10 1.96
CA LYS A 38 7.53 -9.62 3.31
C LYS A 38 6.15 -9.21 3.81
N VAL A 39 5.53 -10.06 4.61
CA VAL A 39 4.32 -9.71 5.37
C VAL A 39 4.77 -9.24 6.76
N ASP A 40 4.31 -8.06 7.18
CA ASP A 40 4.63 -7.52 8.50
C ASP A 40 3.76 -8.11 9.62
N GLU A 41 4.02 -7.73 10.87
CA GLU A 41 3.26 -8.17 12.05
C GLU A 41 1.77 -7.79 12.00
N SER A 42 1.42 -6.77 11.21
CA SER A 42 0.03 -6.34 11.00
C SER A 42 -0.68 -7.15 9.90
N GLY A 43 0.04 -8.06 9.24
CA GLY A 43 -0.47 -8.84 8.11
C GLY A 43 -0.47 -8.08 6.79
N VAL A 44 0.26 -6.96 6.69
CA VAL A 44 0.35 -6.15 5.47
C VAL A 44 1.56 -6.59 4.64
N MET A 45 1.32 -6.84 3.35
CA MET A 45 2.40 -7.14 2.41
C MET A 45 3.21 -5.88 2.08
N ARG A 46 4.54 -5.98 2.19
CA ARG A 46 5.50 -4.91 1.93
C ARG A 46 6.61 -5.37 1.00
N PHE A 47 6.94 -4.53 0.02
CA PHE A 47 8.12 -4.68 -0.83
C PHE A 47 9.21 -3.72 -0.34
N GLN A 48 10.35 -4.25 0.12
CA GLN A 48 11.47 -3.44 0.65
C GLN A 48 11.03 -2.39 1.69
N GLY A 49 10.12 -2.76 2.60
CA GLY A 49 9.60 -1.89 3.67
C GLY A 49 8.44 -0.97 3.25
N ARG A 50 8.11 -0.88 1.95
CA ARG A 50 7.00 -0.08 1.42
C ARG A 50 5.74 -0.93 1.29
N VAL A 51 4.58 -0.37 1.64
CA VAL A 51 3.30 -1.07 1.52
C VAL A 51 2.98 -1.37 0.05
N CYS A 52 2.67 -2.62 -0.27
CA CYS A 52 2.17 -3.01 -1.58
C CYS A 52 0.71 -2.55 -1.72
N VAL A 53 0.44 -1.58 -2.58
CA VAL A 53 -0.95 -1.14 -2.82
C VAL A 53 -1.51 -1.85 -4.05
N PRO A 54 -2.59 -2.63 -3.92
CA PRO A 54 -3.32 -3.20 -5.05
C PRO A 54 -3.76 -2.14 -6.06
N ASP A 55 -3.93 -2.53 -7.32
CA ASP A 55 -4.38 -1.62 -8.39
C ASP A 55 -5.91 -1.41 -8.34
N VAL A 56 -6.37 -0.80 -7.26
CA VAL A 56 -7.78 -0.52 -6.98
C VAL A 56 -7.99 1.00 -7.03
N PRO A 57 -8.83 1.53 -7.94
CA PRO A 57 -9.06 2.96 -8.09
C PRO A 57 -9.43 3.67 -6.79
N GLU A 58 -10.23 3.01 -5.94
CA GLU A 58 -10.68 3.51 -4.64
C GLU A 58 -9.50 3.69 -3.67
N LEU A 59 -8.56 2.74 -3.64
CA LEU A 59 -7.35 2.86 -2.82
C LEU A 59 -6.47 4.02 -3.30
N LYS A 60 -6.28 4.16 -4.62
CA LYS A 60 -5.50 5.28 -5.19
C LYS A 60 -6.11 6.63 -4.82
N LYS A 61 -7.44 6.75 -4.92
CA LYS A 61 -8.16 7.96 -4.53
C LYS A 61 -7.97 8.26 -3.04
N MET A 62 -8.13 7.25 -2.18
CA MET A 62 -7.90 7.43 -0.74
C MET A 62 -6.46 7.86 -0.41
N ILE A 63 -5.44 7.30 -1.08
CA ILE A 63 -4.04 7.72 -0.91
C ILE A 63 -3.84 9.18 -1.30
N MET A 64 -4.43 9.57 -2.44
CA MET A 64 -4.35 10.93 -2.94
C MET A 64 -5.04 11.91 -1.98
N ASP A 65 -6.24 11.59 -1.53
CA ASP A 65 -7.02 12.38 -0.57
C ASP A 65 -6.28 12.51 0.77
N GLU A 66 -5.71 11.42 1.29
CA GLU A 66 -4.90 11.44 2.51
C GLU A 66 -3.61 12.26 2.31
N GLY A 67 -2.98 12.16 1.13
CA GLY A 67 -1.84 12.98 0.73
C GLY A 67 -2.16 14.47 0.75
N HIS A 68 -3.31 14.87 0.22
CA HIS A 68 -3.81 16.24 0.23
C HIS A 68 -4.15 16.75 1.64
N ARG A 69 -4.69 15.89 2.51
CA ARG A 69 -5.05 16.23 3.90
C ARG A 69 -3.84 16.30 4.82
N SER A 70 -2.87 15.40 4.63
CA SER A 70 -1.57 15.51 5.28
C SER A 70 -0.92 16.79 4.79
N GLY A 71 -0.38 17.64 5.68
CA GLY A 71 0.18 18.97 5.36
C GLY A 71 1.44 18.97 4.47
N LEU A 72 1.56 18.00 3.56
CA LEU A 72 2.54 17.93 2.47
C LEU A 72 2.13 18.82 1.27
N SER A 73 1.03 19.59 1.37
CA SER A 73 0.59 20.56 0.38
C SER A 73 1.52 21.78 0.33
N ILE A 74 2.66 21.64 -0.33
CA ILE A 74 3.48 22.79 -0.72
C ILE A 74 2.98 23.26 -2.08
N HIS A 75 2.29 24.41 -2.14
CA HIS A 75 1.98 25.11 -3.38
C HIS A 75 2.43 26.57 -3.27
N PRO A 76 3.20 27.04 -4.25
CA PRO A 76 2.57 27.92 -5.23
C PRO A 76 3.00 27.51 -6.65
N GLY A 77 2.08 26.86 -7.38
CA GLY A 77 2.30 26.41 -8.76
C GLY A 77 2.25 24.89 -8.87
N VAL A 78 1.06 24.39 -9.15
CA VAL A 78 0.72 23.06 -9.71
C VAL A 78 1.87 22.44 -10.53
N THR A 79 2.25 21.16 -10.47
CA THR A 79 1.64 19.90 -10.04
C THR A 79 2.71 19.07 -9.34
N LYS A 80 2.39 18.33 -8.26
CA LYS A 80 3.23 17.20 -7.83
C LYS A 80 2.39 15.99 -7.44
N MET A 81 2.30 15.05 -8.38
CA MET A 81 2.23 13.61 -8.13
C MET A 81 3.55 13.00 -8.60
#